data_AF-A0A1F7UT31-F1
#
_entry.id   AF-A0A1F7UT31-F1
#
_cell.length_a   1.000
_cell.length_b   1.000
_cell.length_c   1.000
_cell.angle_alpha   90.00
_cell.angle_beta   90.00
_cell.angle_gamma   90.00
#
_symmetry.space_group_name_H-M   'P 1'
#
loop_
_entity.id
_entity.type
_entity.pdbx_description
1 polymer ?
#
loop_
_entity_poly.entity_id
_entity_poly.type
_entity_poly.pdbx_seq_one_letter_code
_entity_poly.pdbx_strand_id
1 'polypeptide(L)'
;MRQPAMLGFTLLELLVGIAVIGLLASIALAGSNILRDRARIAGARQFSSSIKNMMLPVAEWNFEEPSGNIAYDSSGTKNDGTLINSPARVANNVLGGTALQFDRLVSKYVAVPNSPSLNPTTAFTIEAWVKPTSIASGTNFNIVAKHDVAAKLGYRMFLGGYGPGNNQFSCTVGDGNIRTEAGGVFF
;
A
#
# COMPACT_ATOMS: atom_id res chain seq x y z
N MET A 1 -83.49 14.59 1.36
CA MET A 1 -82.29 13.72 1.37
C MET A 1 -81.67 13.80 -0.03
N ARG A 2 -80.47 14.38 -0.18
CA ARG A 2 -79.77 14.47 -1.48
C ARG A 2 -79.02 13.15 -1.72
N GLN A 3 -79.30 12.44 -2.81
CA GLN A 3 -78.48 11.31 -3.26
C GLN A 3 -77.15 11.85 -3.81
N PRO A 4 -75.99 11.28 -3.42
CA PRO A 4 -74.71 11.64 -4.03
C PRO A 4 -74.64 11.06 -5.44
N ALA A 5 -74.37 11.90 -6.44
CA ALA A 5 -74.10 11.45 -7.80
C ALA A 5 -72.78 10.67 -7.80
N MET A 6 -72.85 9.36 -8.05
CA MET A 6 -71.66 8.56 -8.33
C MET A 6 -71.13 8.97 -9.71
N LEU A 7 -70.07 9.79 -9.72
CA LEU A 7 -69.32 10.16 -10.92
C LEU A 7 -68.63 8.89 -11.45
N GLY A 8 -69.17 8.30 -12.51
CA GLY A 8 -68.54 7.18 -13.22
C GLY A 8 -67.33 7.66 -14.02
N PHE A 9 -66.20 6.95 -13.90
CA PHE A 9 -64.98 7.21 -14.67
C PHE A 9 -65.21 6.98 -16.17
N THR A 10 -64.62 7.81 -17.02
CA THR A 10 -64.69 7.64 -18.48
C THR A 10 -63.63 6.64 -18.98
N LEU A 11 -63.93 5.93 -20.07
CA LEU A 11 -62.98 5.01 -20.71
C LEU A 11 -61.67 5.70 -21.15
N LEU A 12 -61.73 6.99 -21.48
CA LEU A 12 -60.57 7.78 -21.87
C LEU A 12 -59.62 8.04 -20.69
N GLU A 13 -60.14 8.36 -19.51
CA GLU A 13 -59.32 8.55 -18.30
C GLU A 13 -58.62 7.26 -17.88
N LEU A 14 -59.29 6.12 -18.03
CA LEU A 14 -58.68 4.80 -17.78
C LEU A 14 -57.51 4.55 -18.74
N LEU A 15 -57.69 4.83 -20.02
CA LEU A 15 -56.68 4.61 -21.07
C LEU A 15 -55.47 5.54 -20.90
N VAL A 16 -55.69 6.81 -20.57
CA VAL A 16 -54.60 7.76 -20.27
C VAL A 16 -53.86 7.35 -19.00
N GLY A 17 -54.57 6.91 -17.96
CA GLY A 17 -53.96 6.46 -16.71
C GLY A 17 -52.99 5.30 -16.90
N ILE A 18 -53.41 4.24 -17.62
CA ILE A 18 -52.53 3.08 -17.86
C ILE A 18 -51.33 3.42 -18.75
N ALA A 19 -51.50 4.32 -19.74
CA ALA A 19 -50.41 4.75 -20.61
C ALA A 19 -49.33 5.52 -19.85
N VAL A 20 -49.74 6.44 -18.96
CA VAL A 20 -48.82 7.20 -18.11
C VAL A 20 -48.10 6.28 -17.12
N ILE A 21 -48.81 5.34 -16.48
CA ILE A 21 -48.20 4.39 -15.55
C ILE A 21 -47.17 3.51 -16.28
N GLY A 22 -47.49 3.02 -17.48
CA GLY A 22 -46.57 2.23 -18.30
C GLY A 22 -45.29 3.00 -18.66
N LEU A 23 -45.43 4.25 -19.10
CA LEU A 23 -44.30 5.14 -19.38
C LEU A 23 -43.43 5.37 -18.15
N LEU A 24 -44.03 5.76 -17.02
CA LEU A 24 -43.33 6.00 -15.76
C LEU A 24 -42.61 4.74 -15.25
N ALA A 25 -43.27 3.58 -15.32
CA ALA A 25 -42.69 2.31 -14.93
C ALA A 25 -41.45 1.96 -15.76
N SER A 26 -41.50 2.17 -17.09
CA SER A 26 -40.35 1.91 -17.98
C SER A 26 -39.12 2.77 -17.63
N ILE A 27 -39.34 4.05 -17.33
CA ILE A 27 -38.27 4.99 -16.97
C ILE A 27 -37.68 4.61 -15.60
N ALA A 28 -38.55 4.29 -14.63
CA ALA A 28 -38.13 3.84 -13.31
C ALA A 28 -37.31 2.53 -13.36
N LEU A 29 -37.75 1.57 -14.16
CA LEU A 29 -37.05 0.29 -14.38
C LEU A 29 -35.69 0.50 -15.05
N ALA A 30 -35.63 1.32 -16.11
CA ALA A 30 -34.37 1.68 -16.78
C ALA A 30 -33.38 2.37 -15.84
N GLY A 31 -33.85 3.31 -15.01
CA GLY A 31 -33.02 3.97 -13.99
C GLY A 31 -32.49 3.00 -12.92
N SER A 32 -33.30 2.04 -12.47
CA SER A 32 -32.91 1.07 -11.45
C SER A 32 -31.80 0.10 -11.91
N ASN A 33 -31.80 -0.28 -13.19
CA ASN A 33 -30.78 -1.17 -13.75
C ASN A 33 -29.40 -0.49 -13.77
N ILE A 34 -29.35 0.79 -14.17
CA ILE A 34 -28.11 1.59 -14.18
C ILE A 34 -27.54 1.75 -12.76
N LEU A 35 -28.41 1.96 -11.76
CA LEU A 35 -27.99 2.09 -10.37
C LEU A 35 -27.49 0.75 -9.79
N ARG A 36 -28.13 -0.37 -10.15
CA ARG A 36 -27.69 -1.72 -9.75
C ARG A 36 -26.32 -2.06 -10.34
N ASP A 37 -26.05 -1.71 -11.59
CA ASP A 37 -24.74 -1.95 -12.21
C ASP A 37 -23.64 -1.09 -11.58
N ARG A 38 -23.94 0.19 -11.29
CA ARG A 38 -23.02 1.06 -10.54
C ARG A 38 -22.75 0.54 -9.12
N ALA A 39 -23.78 0.03 -8.44
CA ALA A 39 -23.64 -0.55 -7.10
C ALA A 39 -22.81 -1.85 -7.12
N ARG A 40 -23.01 -2.71 -8.12
CA ARG A 40 -22.19 -3.92 -8.33
C ARG A 40 -20.72 -3.59 -8.59
N ILE A 41 -20.45 -2.61 -9.44
CA ILE A 41 -19.07 -2.16 -9.73
C ILE A 41 -18.44 -1.53 -8.49
N ALA A 42 -19.18 -0.73 -7.73
CA ALA A 42 -18.69 -0.16 -6.47
C ALA A 42 -18.35 -1.24 -5.43
N GLY A 43 -19.24 -2.23 -5.25
CA GLY A 43 -19.00 -3.37 -4.37
C GLY A 43 -17.79 -4.20 -4.79
N ALA A 44 -17.64 -4.47 -6.09
CA ALA A 44 -16.49 -5.19 -6.64
C ALA A 44 -15.16 -4.44 -6.41
N ARG A 45 -15.17 -3.10 -6.56
CA ARG A 45 -13.99 -2.26 -6.26
C ARG A 45 -13.62 -2.28 -4.78
N GLN A 46 -14.61 -2.19 -3.90
CA GLN A 46 -14.39 -2.23 -2.45
C GLN A 46 -13.85 -3.60 -2.00
N PHE A 47 -14.38 -4.67 -2.57
CA PHE A 47 -13.88 -6.03 -2.34
C PHE A 47 -12.45 -6.20 -2.86
N SER A 48 -12.15 -5.76 -4.08
CA SER A 48 -10.80 -5.80 -4.65
C SER A 48 -9.79 -5.00 -3.83
N SER A 49 -10.17 -3.82 -3.33
CA SER A 49 -9.34 -3.02 -2.42
C SER A 49 -9.09 -3.74 -1.09
N SER A 50 -10.11 -4.38 -0.54
CA SER A 50 -10.01 -5.15 0.70
C SER A 50 -9.06 -6.34 0.54
N ILE A 51 -9.16 -7.05 -0.58
CA ILE A 51 -8.25 -8.13 -0.95
C ILE A 51 -6.80 -7.61 -1.08
N LYS A 52 -6.57 -6.50 -1.79
CA LYS A 52 -5.22 -5.91 -1.92
C LYS A 52 -4.61 -5.59 -0.56
N ASN A 53 -5.34 -4.94 0.34
CA ASN A 53 -4.85 -4.57 1.66
C ASN A 53 -4.59 -5.78 2.59
N MET A 54 -5.20 -6.94 2.30
CA MET A 54 -5.01 -8.16 3.09
C MET A 54 -3.87 -9.04 2.57
N MET A 55 -3.43 -8.85 1.32
CA MET A 55 -2.49 -9.79 0.67
C MET A 55 -1.23 -9.14 0.11
N LEU A 56 -1.20 -7.83 -0.08
CA LEU A 56 -0.05 -7.12 -0.64
C LEU A 56 0.59 -6.22 0.42
N PRO A 57 1.93 -6.14 0.45
CA PRO A 57 2.61 -5.16 1.28
C PRO A 57 2.26 -3.73 0.82
N VAL A 58 2.49 -2.75 1.68
CA VAL A 58 2.28 -1.33 1.33
C VAL A 58 3.40 -0.80 0.44
N ALA A 59 4.57 -1.43 0.44
CA ALA A 59 5.64 -1.13 -0.50
C ALA A 59 6.50 -2.38 -0.70
N GLU A 60 6.92 -2.62 -1.94
CA GLU A 60 7.78 -3.75 -2.29
C GLU A 60 8.77 -3.35 -3.38
N TRP A 61 10.05 -3.36 -3.04
CA TRP A 61 11.14 -3.08 -3.97
C TRP A 61 11.96 -4.34 -4.21
N ASN A 62 11.76 -4.97 -5.37
CA ASN A 62 12.46 -6.20 -5.78
C ASN A 62 13.77 -5.94 -6.53
N PHE A 63 13.99 -4.71 -7.01
CA PHE A 63 15.17 -4.26 -7.74
C PHE A 63 15.46 -5.02 -9.05
N GLU A 64 14.44 -5.59 -9.70
CA GLU A 64 14.56 -6.36 -10.95
C GLU A 64 14.66 -5.48 -12.22
N GLU A 65 14.65 -4.15 -12.08
CA GLU A 65 14.79 -3.30 -13.25
C GLU A 65 16.16 -3.50 -13.92
N PRO A 66 16.22 -3.62 -15.26
CA PRO A 66 17.47 -3.89 -15.97
C PRO A 66 18.44 -2.71 -15.93
N SER A 67 17.94 -1.48 -15.75
CA SER A 67 18.74 -0.25 -15.73
C SER A 67 17.94 0.93 -15.15
N GLY A 68 18.59 2.09 -15.07
CA GLY A 68 17.97 3.32 -14.57
C GLY A 68 18.19 3.54 -13.07
N ASN A 69 17.77 4.72 -12.62
CA ASN A 69 17.95 5.19 -11.25
C ASN A 69 16.65 5.12 -10.43
N ILE A 70 15.65 4.36 -10.88
CA ILE A 70 14.39 4.16 -10.16
C ILE A 70 14.31 2.71 -9.68
N ALA A 71 13.92 2.53 -8.42
CA ALA A 71 13.44 1.27 -7.87
C ALA A 71 11.92 1.37 -7.79
N TYR A 72 11.22 0.63 -8.64
CA TYR A 72 9.77 0.69 -8.69
C TYR A 72 9.16 -0.08 -7.53
N ASP A 73 8.07 0.46 -7.00
CA ASP A 73 7.25 -0.21 -6.00
C ASP A 73 6.25 -1.14 -6.68
N SER A 74 6.49 -2.45 -6.54
CA SER A 74 5.67 -3.51 -7.13
C SER A 74 4.35 -3.77 -6.37
N SER A 75 4.16 -3.20 -5.17
CA SER A 75 2.90 -3.32 -4.42
C SER A 75 1.71 -2.60 -5.06
N GLY A 76 1.99 -1.66 -5.97
CA GLY A 76 0.98 -0.85 -6.64
C GLY A 76 0.52 0.38 -5.84
N THR A 77 1.18 0.73 -4.73
CA THR A 77 0.90 1.98 -4.00
C THR A 77 1.73 3.18 -4.49
N LYS A 78 2.68 2.93 -5.40
CA LYS A 78 3.55 3.93 -6.05
C LYS A 78 4.51 4.62 -5.09
N ASN A 79 5.01 3.89 -4.10
CA ASN A 79 6.11 4.33 -3.26
C ASN A 79 7.46 4.14 -3.97
N ASP A 80 7.58 4.60 -5.23
CA ASP A 80 8.81 4.44 -6.02
C ASP A 80 9.99 5.16 -5.36
N GLY A 81 11.17 4.54 -5.42
CA GLY A 81 12.41 5.08 -4.87
C GLY A 81 13.38 5.53 -5.95
N THR A 82 14.17 6.55 -5.66
CA THR A 82 15.27 7.01 -6.53
C THR A 82 16.61 6.54 -5.96
N LEU A 83 17.42 5.88 -6.76
CA LEU A 83 18.78 5.46 -6.43
C LEU A 83 19.69 6.69 -6.36
N ILE A 84 20.21 6.98 -5.16
CA ILE A 84 21.14 8.08 -4.91
C ILE A 84 22.57 7.57 -4.85
N ASN A 85 23.49 8.29 -5.52
CA ASN A 85 24.90 7.93 -5.66
C ASN A 85 25.13 6.54 -6.28
N SER A 86 24.19 6.09 -7.12
CA SER A 86 24.29 4.92 -7.99
C SER A 86 24.78 3.64 -7.30
N PRO A 87 24.00 3.04 -6.38
CA PRO A 87 24.21 1.64 -5.98
C PRO A 87 24.19 0.74 -7.21
N ALA A 88 25.10 -0.24 -7.24
CA ALA A 88 25.26 -1.13 -8.38
C ALA A 88 24.19 -2.22 -8.36
N ARG A 89 23.65 -2.59 -9.53
CA ARG A 89 22.76 -3.75 -9.67
C ARG A 89 23.60 -5.01 -9.89
N VAL A 90 23.29 -6.05 -9.14
CA VAL A 90 24.01 -7.33 -9.18
C VAL A 90 23.03 -8.48 -9.41
N ALA A 91 23.18 -9.19 -10.53
CA ALA A 91 22.33 -10.32 -10.92
C ALA A 91 22.65 -11.61 -10.14
N ASN A 92 21.77 -12.60 -10.22
CA ASN A 92 21.91 -13.93 -9.61
C ASN A 92 22.15 -13.90 -8.09
N ASN A 93 21.49 -12.98 -7.38
CA ASN A 93 21.58 -12.84 -5.93
C ASN A 93 20.34 -13.40 -5.25
N VAL A 94 19.55 -12.53 -4.60
CA VAL A 94 18.41 -12.91 -3.74
C VAL A 94 17.45 -13.80 -4.53
N LEU A 95 17.32 -15.06 -4.14
CA LEU A 95 16.45 -16.06 -4.79
C LEU A 95 16.67 -16.20 -6.31
N GLY A 96 17.89 -15.93 -6.80
CA GLY A 96 18.20 -15.95 -8.24
C GLY A 96 17.84 -14.68 -9.00
N GLY A 97 17.31 -13.66 -8.31
CA GLY A 97 16.99 -12.34 -8.88
C GLY A 97 18.13 -11.32 -8.79
N THR A 98 17.76 -10.05 -8.96
CA THR A 98 18.65 -8.89 -8.92
C THR A 98 18.66 -8.27 -7.52
N ALA A 99 19.78 -7.67 -7.12
CA ALA A 99 19.87 -6.91 -5.87
C ALA A 99 20.67 -5.62 -6.06
N LEU A 100 20.55 -4.69 -5.11
CA LEU A 100 21.41 -3.51 -5.03
C LEU A 100 22.61 -3.78 -4.12
N GLN A 101 23.80 -3.44 -4.61
CA GLN A 101 25.04 -3.45 -3.87
C GLN A 101 25.39 -2.03 -3.43
N PHE A 102 25.56 -1.88 -2.12
CA PHE A 102 25.97 -0.65 -1.47
C PHE A 102 27.43 -0.77 -1.05
N ASP A 103 28.32 -0.09 -1.77
CA ASP A 103 29.70 0.08 -1.33
C ASP A 103 29.81 1.19 -0.28
N ARG A 104 30.87 1.14 0.52
CA ARG A 104 31.11 2.11 1.60
C ARG A 104 31.94 3.32 1.13
N LEU A 105 32.11 3.51 -0.18
CA LEU A 105 32.95 4.59 -0.71
C LEU A 105 32.22 5.93 -0.61
N VAL A 106 30.91 5.94 -0.86
CA VAL A 106 30.02 7.09 -0.72
C VAL A 106 28.70 6.67 -0.08
N SER A 107 27.93 7.63 0.45
CA SER A 107 26.61 7.35 1.02
C SER A 107 25.60 6.98 -0.07
N LYS A 108 25.49 5.69 -0.39
CA LYS A 108 24.52 5.15 -1.36
C LYS A 108 23.25 4.71 -0.66
N TYR A 109 22.10 5.05 -1.24
CA TYR A 109 20.79 4.68 -0.69
C TYR A 109 19.71 4.82 -1.75
N VAL A 110 18.54 4.26 -1.47
CA VAL A 110 17.31 4.51 -2.24
C VAL A 110 16.49 5.54 -1.47
N ALA A 111 16.21 6.68 -2.10
CA ALA A 111 15.39 7.74 -1.54
C ALA A 111 13.93 7.55 -1.96
N VAL A 112 13.07 7.25 -1.00
CA VAL A 112 11.62 7.14 -1.21
C VAL A 112 10.96 8.41 -0.69
N PRO A 113 10.17 9.13 -1.50
CA PRO A 113 9.42 10.30 -1.03
C PRO A 113 8.48 9.94 0.12
N ASN A 114 8.25 10.91 1.02
CA ASN A 114 7.27 10.73 2.08
C ASN A 114 5.87 10.52 1.49
N SER A 115 5.17 9.48 1.97
CA SER A 115 3.79 9.18 1.62
C SER A 115 2.99 8.83 2.88
N PRO A 116 1.70 9.20 2.96
CA PRO A 116 0.82 8.77 4.04
C PRO A 116 0.74 7.25 4.20
N SER A 117 0.87 6.48 3.12
CA SER A 117 0.85 5.01 3.19
C SER A 117 2.07 4.44 3.94
N LEU A 118 3.18 5.17 3.97
CA LEU A 118 4.40 4.82 4.72
C LEU A 118 4.39 5.35 6.17
N ASN A 119 3.26 5.84 6.68
CA ASN A 119 3.09 6.28 8.06
C ASN A 119 2.18 5.30 8.81
N PRO A 120 2.65 4.08 9.15
CA PRO A 120 1.83 3.11 9.85
C PRO A 120 1.38 3.66 11.21
N THR A 121 0.08 3.61 11.47
CA THR A 121 -0.55 4.02 12.74
C THR A 121 -0.96 2.84 13.62
N THR A 122 -0.84 1.62 13.09
CA THR A 122 -1.15 0.36 13.76
C THR A 122 0.00 -0.61 13.56
N ALA A 123 -0.18 -1.88 13.94
CA ALA A 123 0.82 -2.92 13.71
C ALA A 123 1.22 -2.99 12.23
N PHE A 124 2.51 -3.18 11.98
CA PHE A 124 3.06 -3.30 10.63
C PHE A 124 4.26 -4.26 10.65
N THR A 125 4.63 -4.73 9.47
CA THR A 125 5.77 -5.64 9.26
C THR A 125 6.78 -4.97 8.33
N ILE A 126 8.06 -5.19 8.60
CA ILE A 126 9.16 -4.88 7.68
C ILE A 126 9.90 -6.19 7.45
N GLU A 127 10.17 -6.50 6.18
CA GLU A 127 11.00 -7.63 5.77
C GLU A 127 12.02 -7.16 4.72
N ALA A 128 13.21 -7.76 4.74
CA ALA A 128 14.24 -7.51 3.73
C ALA A 128 15.24 -8.66 3.64
N TRP A 129 15.75 -8.89 2.44
CA TRP A 129 16.91 -9.74 2.20
C TRP A 129 18.18 -8.90 2.24
N VAL A 130 19.11 -9.22 3.15
CA VAL A 130 20.36 -8.48 3.31
C VAL A 130 21.55 -9.42 3.39
N LYS A 131 22.64 -9.08 2.69
CA LYS A 131 23.90 -9.82 2.70
C LYS A 131 25.05 -8.88 3.09
N PRO A 132 25.25 -8.62 4.39
CA PRO A 132 26.36 -7.78 4.84
C PRO A 132 27.70 -8.50 4.59
N THR A 133 28.61 -7.85 3.87
CA THR A 133 29.98 -8.35 3.66
C THR A 133 30.97 -7.82 4.70
N SER A 134 30.67 -6.65 5.28
CA SER A 134 31.41 -6.07 6.40
C SER A 134 30.52 -5.11 7.18
N ILE A 135 30.66 -5.10 8.50
CA ILE A 135 29.97 -4.16 9.40
C ILE A 135 31.06 -3.51 10.24
N ALA A 136 31.22 -2.19 10.10
CA ALA A 136 32.20 -1.45 10.88
C ALA A 136 31.70 -1.28 12.32
N SER A 137 32.61 -1.45 13.28
CA SER A 137 32.31 -1.23 14.69
C SER A 137 32.00 0.24 14.98
N GLY A 138 31.12 0.48 15.95
CA GLY A 138 30.72 1.82 16.40
C GLY A 138 29.72 2.53 15.49
N THR A 139 29.11 1.85 14.51
CA THR A 139 28.17 2.48 13.56
C THR A 139 26.99 1.56 13.25
N ASN A 140 25.83 2.18 12.99
CA ASN A 140 24.62 1.51 12.53
C ASN A 140 24.44 1.69 11.01
N PHE A 141 24.10 0.62 10.31
CA PHE A 141 23.81 0.60 8.89
C PHE A 141 22.32 0.35 8.67
N ASN A 142 21.60 1.38 8.23
CA ASN A 142 20.18 1.26 7.96
C ASN A 142 19.92 0.37 6.75
N ILE A 143 19.00 -0.57 6.91
CA ILE A 143 18.43 -1.37 5.82
C ILE A 143 17.21 -0.65 5.25
N VAL A 144 16.32 -0.22 6.14
CA VAL A 144 15.23 0.71 5.83
C VAL A 144 15.07 1.69 6.97
N ALA A 145 14.80 2.95 6.65
CA ALA A 145 14.61 3.96 7.66
C ALA A 145 13.64 5.05 7.20
N LYS A 146 12.65 5.30 8.03
CA LYS A 146 11.80 6.48 8.00
C LYS A 146 11.74 7.00 9.42
N HIS A 147 12.77 7.73 9.78
CA HIS A 147 12.97 8.17 11.15
C HIS A 147 13.53 9.59 11.19
N ASP A 148 13.06 10.35 12.17
CA ASP A 148 13.72 11.58 12.58
C ASP A 148 14.70 11.23 13.70
N VAL A 149 15.99 11.45 13.44
CA VAL A 149 17.06 11.14 14.40
C VAL A 149 16.98 12.03 15.64
N ALA A 150 16.59 13.30 15.47
CA ALA A 150 16.53 14.26 16.57
C ALA A 150 15.28 14.02 17.43
N ALA A 151 14.13 13.82 16.79
CA ALA A 151 12.87 13.58 17.50
C ALA A 151 12.71 12.13 17.99
N LYS A 152 13.55 11.20 17.51
CA LYS A 152 13.45 9.74 17.77
C LYS A 152 12.07 9.17 17.40
N LEU A 153 11.44 9.75 16.38
CA LEU A 153 10.13 9.34 15.86
C LEU A 153 10.29 8.53 14.58
N GLY A 154 9.35 7.60 14.37
CA GLY A 154 9.25 6.81 13.16
C GLY A 154 9.81 5.40 13.34
N TYR A 155 10.32 4.80 12.26
CA TYR A 155 10.78 3.42 12.27
C TYR A 155 12.07 3.24 11.47
N ARG A 156 12.88 2.27 11.89
CA ARG A 156 14.03 1.79 11.13
C ARG A 156 14.37 0.34 11.45
N MET A 157 14.97 -0.34 10.48
CA MET A 157 15.60 -1.64 10.61
C MET A 157 17.06 -1.48 10.19
N PHE A 158 17.99 -1.96 11.01
CA PHE A 158 19.41 -1.68 10.83
C PHE A 158 20.30 -2.80 11.38
N LEU A 159 21.54 -2.82 10.90
CA LEU A 159 22.63 -3.64 11.42
C LEU A 159 23.55 -2.75 12.27
N GLY A 160 23.72 -3.07 13.55
CA GLY A 160 24.64 -2.37 14.45
C GLY A 160 25.95 -3.13 14.61
N GLY A 161 27.08 -2.45 14.40
CA GLY A 161 28.40 -2.98 14.77
C GLY A 161 28.77 -2.57 16.19
N TYR A 162 28.65 -3.46 17.17
CA TYR A 162 28.90 -3.17 18.60
C TYR A 162 30.30 -3.60 19.07
N GLY A 163 31.25 -3.76 18.14
CA GLY A 163 32.63 -4.16 18.40
C GLY A 163 33.07 -5.34 17.53
N PRO A 164 34.34 -5.77 17.60
CA PRO A 164 34.84 -6.91 16.85
C PRO A 164 33.99 -8.16 17.16
N GLY A 165 33.36 -8.74 16.13
CA GLY A 165 32.56 -9.97 16.27
C GLY A 165 31.16 -9.79 16.89
N ASN A 166 30.76 -8.58 17.28
CA ASN A 166 29.45 -8.31 17.89
C ASN A 166 28.57 -7.47 16.96
N ASN A 167 28.07 -8.11 15.90
CA ASN A 167 27.12 -7.48 14.98
C ASN A 167 25.70 -7.89 15.39
N GLN A 168 24.80 -6.92 15.48
CA GLN A 168 23.41 -7.16 15.85
C GLN A 168 22.48 -6.69 14.75
N PHE A 169 21.49 -7.51 14.43
CA PHE A 169 20.31 -7.04 13.72
C PHE A 169 19.36 -6.40 14.73
N SER A 170 18.82 -5.23 14.40
CA SER A 170 17.96 -4.49 15.31
C SER A 170 16.92 -3.68 14.54
N CYS A 171 15.77 -3.47 15.18
CA CYS A 171 14.78 -2.52 14.71
C CYS A 171 14.54 -1.46 15.79
N THR A 172 13.95 -0.35 15.39
CA THR A 172 13.46 0.67 16.31
C THR A 172 12.16 1.18 15.75
N VAL A 173 11.12 1.18 16.59
CA VAL A 173 9.84 1.82 16.31
C VAL A 173 9.64 2.81 17.45
N GLY A 174 9.78 4.08 17.14
CA GLY A 174 9.77 5.16 18.12
C GLY A 174 8.48 5.97 18.05
N ASP A 175 7.74 5.94 19.15
CA ASP A 175 7.07 7.11 19.73
C ASP A 175 8.07 7.98 20.56
N GLY A 176 9.36 7.63 20.54
CA GLY A 176 10.41 8.17 21.40
C GLY A 176 11.22 7.10 22.17
N ASN A 177 10.78 5.83 22.20
CA ASN A 177 11.46 4.76 22.94
C ASN A 177 12.08 3.66 22.04
N ILE A 178 13.36 3.33 22.28
CA ILE A 178 14.02 2.19 21.61
C ILE A 178 13.55 0.90 22.27
N ARG A 179 12.83 0.05 21.52
CA ARG A 179 12.59 -1.35 21.91
C ARG A 179 13.56 -2.23 21.13
N THR A 180 14.60 -2.71 21.79
CA THR A 180 15.52 -3.70 21.24
C THR A 180 15.03 -5.07 21.69
N GLU A 181 14.43 -5.85 20.80
CA GLU A 181 14.20 -7.27 21.09
C GLU A 181 15.44 -8.05 20.65
N ALA A 182 16.20 -8.56 21.64
CA ALA A 182 17.23 -9.54 21.40
C ALA A 182 16.56 -10.89 21.20
N GLY A 183 16.35 -11.29 19.94
CA GLY A 183 15.88 -12.64 19.59
C GLY A 183 14.59 -12.66 18.79
N GLY A 184 14.65 -12.22 17.54
CA GLY A 184 13.67 -12.64 16.54
C GLY A 184 14.07 -14.02 16.00
N VAL A 185 13.13 -14.96 15.96
CA VAL A 185 13.28 -16.21 15.20
C VAL A 185 13.15 -15.83 13.72
N PHE A 186 14.19 -16.12 12.94
CA PHE A 186 14.17 -16.02 11.47
C PHE A 186 13.92 -17.42 10.90
N PHE A 187 13.09 -17.51 9.87
CA PHE A 187 12.97 -18.70 9.02
C PHE A 187 14.06 -18.70 7.96
#